data_AF-K1UJ26-F1
#
_entry.id   AF-K1UJ26-F1
#
_cell.length_a   1.000
_cell.length_b   1.000
_cell.length_c   1.000
_cell.angle_alpha   90.00
_cell.angle_beta   90.00
_cell.angle_gamma   90.00
#
_symmetry.space_group_name_H-M   'P 1'
#
loop_
_entity.id
_entity.type
_entity.pdbx_description
1 polymer ?
#
loop_
_entity_poly.entity_id
_entity_poly.type
_entity_poly.pdbx_seq_one_letter_code
_entity_poly.pdbx_strand_id
1 'polypeptide(L)' 'LKRSAELLRTKKYSVQEVAEMVGYNDIPTFRKHFVDFYGTTPSTFNSKEDTEDKNNR' A
#
# COMPACT_ATOMS: atom_id res chain seq x y z
N LEU A 1 -0.36 1.26 7.36
CA LEU A 1 0.16 0.52 6.19
C LEU A 1 -0.87 -0.42 5.56
N LYS A 2 -1.69 -1.15 6.35
CA LYS A 2 -2.84 -1.93 5.83
C LYS A 2 -3.86 -1.07 5.07
N ARG A 3 -4.37 -0.01 5.73
CA ARG A 3 -5.31 0.94 5.11
C ARG A 3 -4.80 1.57 3.82
N SER A 4 -3.51 1.91 3.74
CA SER A 4 -2.91 2.46 2.53
C SER A 4 -2.86 1.46 1.38
N ALA A 5 -2.59 0.18 1.68
CA ALA A 5 -2.61 -0.86 0.66
C ALA A 5 -4.03 -1.09 0.12
N GLU A 6 -5.05 -1.06 0.98
CA GLU A 6 -6.45 -1.13 0.55
C GLU A 6 -6.81 0.02 -0.40
N LEU A 7 -6.45 1.25 -0.05
CA LEU A 7 -6.70 2.42 -0.90
C LEU A 7 -5.98 2.33 -2.25
N LEU A 8 -4.71 1.91 -2.25
CA LEU A 8 -3.94 1.69 -3.50
C LEU A 8 -4.57 0.59 -4.37
N ARG A 9 -5.10 -0.47 -3.74
CA ARG A 9 -5.77 -1.60 -4.44
C ARG A 9 -7.06 -1.16 -5.15
N THR A 10 -7.76 -0.16 -4.61
CA THR A 10 -8.95 0.41 -5.27
C THR A 10 -8.64 1.24 -6.52
N LYS A 11 -7.36 1.61 -6.77
CA LYS A 11 -6.91 2.50 -7.86
C LYS A 11 -7.62 3.84 -7.95
N LYS A 12 -8.36 4.24 -6.91
CA LYS A 12 -9.08 5.52 -6.88
C LYS A 12 -8.22 6.68 -6.42
N TYR A 13 -7.11 6.39 -5.77
CA TYR A 13 -6.29 7.39 -5.10
C TYR A 13 -4.83 7.23 -5.50
N SER A 14 -4.17 8.36 -5.67
CA SER A 14 -2.73 8.41 -5.91
C SER A 14 -1.94 8.05 -4.66
N VAL A 15 -0.68 7.62 -4.83
CA VAL A 15 0.24 7.37 -3.70
C VAL A 15 0.33 8.56 -2.75
N GLN A 16 0.18 9.79 -3.28
CA GLN A 16 0.18 11.01 -2.49
C GLN A 16 -1.05 11.11 -1.59
N GLU A 17 -2.26 11.05 -2.18
CA GLU A 17 -3.50 11.11 -1.42
C GLU A 17 -3.61 9.99 -0.38
N VAL A 18 -3.13 8.80 -0.72
CA VAL A 18 -3.10 7.67 0.21
C VAL A 18 -2.20 7.95 1.40
N ALA A 19 -1.03 8.56 1.18
CA ALA A 19 -0.11 8.93 2.26
C ALA A 19 -0.77 9.96 3.19
N GLU A 20 -1.45 10.97 2.64
CA GLU A 20 -2.17 11.97 3.42
C GLU A 20 -3.33 11.34 4.21
N MET A 21 -4.10 10.44 3.59
CA MET A 21 -5.22 9.74 4.23
C MET A 21 -4.80 8.81 5.38
N VAL A 22 -3.57 8.30 5.35
CA VAL A 22 -3.02 7.48 6.45
C VAL A 22 -2.19 8.29 7.45
N GLY A 23 -2.14 9.62 7.30
CA GLY A 23 -1.53 10.55 8.27
C GLY A 23 -0.03 10.82 8.05
N TYR A 24 0.50 10.56 6.85
CA TYR A 24 1.88 10.92 6.50
C TYR A 24 1.93 12.32 5.88
N ASN A 25 2.82 13.16 6.41
CA ASN A 25 3.11 14.48 5.85
C ASN A 25 4.04 14.42 4.63
N ASP A 26 4.87 13.36 4.54
CA ASP A 26 5.90 13.21 3.52
C ASP A 26 5.80 11.86 2.79
N ILE A 27 5.72 11.92 1.47
CA ILE A 27 5.78 10.76 0.57
C ILE A 27 7.04 9.91 0.72
N PRO A 28 8.27 10.47 0.83
CA PRO A 28 9.47 9.65 1.01
C PRO A 28 9.41 8.80 2.29
N THR A 29 8.90 9.36 3.39
CA THR A 29 8.72 8.66 4.66
C THR A 29 7.68 7.55 4.53
N PHE A 30 6.53 7.84 3.92
CA PHE A 30 5.50 6.85 3.62
C PHE A 30 6.03 5.70 2.77
N ARG A 31 6.73 6.02 1.67
CA ARG A 31 7.34 5.03 0.78
C ARG A 31 8.32 4.14 1.51
N LYS A 32 9.20 4.70 2.34
CA LYS A 32 10.19 3.94 3.11
C LYS A 32 9.51 2.93 4.03
N HIS A 33 8.52 3.37 4.81
CA HIS A 33 7.73 2.47 5.66
C HIS A 33 6.92 1.45 4.86
N PHE A 34 6.36 1.83 3.73
CA PHE A 34 5.58 0.93 2.89
C PHE A 34 6.46 -0.18 2.30
N VAL A 35 7.65 0.16 1.80
CA VAL A 35 8.64 -0.81 1.30
C VAL A 35 9.16 -1.69 2.44
N ASP A 36 9.43 -1.13 3.61
CA ASP A 36 9.88 -1.90 4.78
C ASP A 36 8.82 -2.94 5.21
N PHE A 37 7.54 -2.58 5.14
CA PHE A 37 6.44 -3.43 5.57
C PHE A 37 5.95 -4.44 4.52
N TYR A 38 5.92 -4.04 3.24
CA TYR A 38 5.40 -4.88 2.14
C TYR A 38 6.49 -5.43 1.21
N GLY A 39 7.74 -5.00 1.37
CA GLY A 39 8.84 -5.36 0.46
C GLY A 39 8.75 -4.72 -0.93
N THR A 40 7.75 -3.88 -1.20
CA THR A 40 7.52 -3.28 -2.53
C THR A 40 7.11 -1.82 -2.44
N THR A 41 7.31 -1.06 -3.52
CA THR A 41 6.95 0.36 -3.52
C THR A 41 5.43 0.54 -3.71
N PRO A 42 4.80 1.54 -3.06
CA PRO A 42 3.36 1.77 -3.20
C PRO A 42 2.95 2.11 -4.65
N SER A 43 3.87 2.65 -5.46
CA SER A 43 3.66 2.91 -6.89
C SER A 43 3.64 1.63 -7.74
N THR A 44 4.32 0.58 -7.30
CA THR A 44 4.34 -0.76 -7.93
C THR A 44 3.32 -1.70 -7.28
N PHE A 45 2.78 -1.33 -6.12
CA PHE A 45 1.71 -2.03 -5.41
C PHE A 45 0.40 -1.88 -6.19
N ASN A 46 0.33 -2.59 -7.31
CA ASN A 46 -0.72 -2.48 -8.29
C ASN A 46 -1.37 -3.86 -8.41
N SER A 47 -2.41 -4.07 -7.59
CA SER A 47 -3.35 -5.20 -7.60
C SER A 47 -2.99 -6.35 -8.53
N LYS A 48 -1.93 -7.09 -8.21
CA LYS A 48 -1.80 -8.48 -8.61
C LYS A 48 -1.85 -9.24 -7.30
N GLU A 49 -2.88 -10.05 -7.19
CA GLU A 49 -3.26 -10.84 -6.02
C GLU A 49 -2.08 -11.40 -5.25
N ASP A 50 -1.91 -10.93 -4.01
CA ASP A 50 -1.69 -11.81 -2.88
C ASP A 50 -3.03 -11.95 -2.17
N THR A 51 -3.95 -12.65 -2.84
CA THR A 51 -4.82 -13.58 -2.12
C THR A 51 -3.91 -14.77 -1.83
N GLU A 52 -3.04 -14.64 -0.83
CA GLU A 52 -2.40 -15.82 -0.26
C GLU A 52 -3.52 -16.58 0.43
N ASP A 53 -4.02 -17.55 -0.33
CA ASP A 53 -4.91 -18.63 0.01
C ASP A 53 -4.41 -19.34 1.28
N LYS A 54 -4.60 -18.71 2.44
CA LYS A 54 -4.64 -19.41 3.72
C LYS A 54 -6.04 -20.00 3.86
N ASN A 55 -6.27 -21.15 3.24
CA ASN A 55 -6.32 -22.40 3.97
C ASN A 55 -7.11 -23.46 3.17
N ASN A 56 -6.38 -24.28 2.43
CA ASN A 56 -6.74 -25.67 2.20
C ASN A 56 -6.99 -26.36 3.56
N ARG A 57 -8.26 -26.56 3.95
CA ARG A 57 -8.70 -27.74 4.71
C ARG A 57 -10.20 -27.95 4.68
#